data_AF-A0A526YDZ2-F1
#
_entry.id   AF-A0A526YDZ2-F1
#
_cell.length_a   1.000
_cell.length_b   1.000
_cell.length_c   1.000
_cell.angle_alpha   90.00
_cell.angle_beta   90.00
_cell.angle_gamma   90.00
#
_symmetry.space_group_name_H-M   'P 1'
#
loop_
_entity.id
_entity.type
_entity.pdbx_description
1 polymer ?
#
loop_
_entity_poly.entity_id
_entity_poly.type
_entity_poly.pdbx_seq_one_letter_code
_entity_poly.pdbx_strand_id
1 'polypeptide(L)'
;ANIDTNSRLCMASSVAGHRRAFGSDTVPGSYEDLELADLIVLVGSNLAWCHPVLYQRIAAAREKRPDIKVVLVDPRRTMTADIADMHLAIAPDGDVALFTGLLAYLGQHNALDRTYITAHTTGFGQALFAASALDLAGIAAATDLGE
;
A
#
# COMPACT_ATOMS: atom_id res chain seq x y z
N ALA A 1 28.90 2.20 22.48
CA ALA A 1 29.34 1.81 21.13
C ALA A 1 28.40 2.42 20.11
N ASN A 2 28.90 2.92 18.99
CA ASN A 2 28.09 3.46 17.90
C ASN A 2 28.02 2.39 16.81
N ILE A 3 26.95 1.60 16.80
CA ILE A 3 26.77 0.46 15.90
C ILE A 3 25.46 0.67 15.14
N ASP A 4 25.53 0.47 13.83
CA ASP A 4 24.42 0.64 12.91
C ASP A 4 24.54 -0.39 11.76
N THR A 5 23.44 -0.65 11.05
CA THR A 5 23.39 -1.66 9.98
C THR A 5 22.76 -1.07 8.71
N ASN A 6 22.85 -1.82 7.61
CA ASN A 6 22.21 -1.44 6.34
C ASN A 6 20.69 -1.24 6.46
N SER A 7 20.04 -1.86 7.46
CA SER A 7 18.59 -1.69 7.67
C SER A 7 18.20 -0.26 7.97
N ARG A 8 19.13 0.60 8.42
CA ARG A 8 18.86 2.03 8.60
C ARG A 8 18.46 2.72 7.31
N LEU A 9 19.07 2.35 6.19
CA LEU A 9 18.85 3.02 4.91
C LEU A 9 17.54 2.62 4.24
N CYS A 10 17.03 1.41 4.51
CA CYS A 10 15.85 0.88 3.84
C CYS A 10 14.63 0.69 4.76
N MET A 11 14.82 0.31 6.02
CA MET A 11 13.72 -0.12 6.89
C MET A 11 13.42 0.84 8.03
N ALA A 12 14.32 1.79 8.37
CA ALA A 12 14.14 2.63 9.56
C ALA A 12 12.85 3.46 9.56
N SER A 13 12.45 4.01 8.41
CA SER A 13 11.18 4.75 8.27
C SER A 13 9.97 3.83 8.46
N SER A 14 10.02 2.63 7.86
CA SER A 14 8.99 1.61 8.02
C SER A 14 8.85 1.16 9.48
N VAL A 15 9.95 0.90 10.18
CA VAL A 15 10.00 0.57 11.61
C VAL A 15 9.33 1.66 12.45
N ALA A 16 9.66 2.93 12.20
CA ALA A 16 9.05 4.05 12.92
C ALA A 16 7.54 4.16 12.65
N GLY A 17 7.10 3.92 11.40
CA GLY A 17 5.69 3.89 11.02
C GLY A 17 4.92 2.76 11.71
N HIS A 18 5.42 1.52 11.60
CA HIS A 18 4.78 0.33 12.16
C HIS A 18 4.67 0.43 13.69
N ARG A 19 5.72 0.91 14.38
CA ARG A 19 5.65 1.09 15.84
C ARG A 19 4.59 2.12 16.25
N ARG A 20 4.42 3.20 15.49
CA ARG A 20 3.37 4.20 15.76
C ARG A 20 1.97 3.66 15.48
N ALA A 21 1.79 2.89 14.41
CA ALA A 21 0.48 2.38 13.98
C ALA A 21 0.04 1.14 14.77
N PHE A 22 0.97 0.22 15.05
CA PHE A 22 0.67 -1.14 15.52
C PHE A 22 1.42 -1.53 16.80
N GLY A 23 2.31 -0.67 17.31
CA GLY A 23 3.09 -0.94 18.54
C GLY A 23 4.25 -1.93 18.35
N SER A 24 4.48 -2.44 17.14
CA SER A 24 5.56 -3.38 16.79
C SER A 24 6.23 -2.95 15.49
N ASP A 25 7.46 -3.39 15.25
CA ASP A 25 8.17 -3.24 13.96
C ASP A 25 8.15 -4.50 13.09
N THR A 26 7.42 -5.52 13.53
CA THR A 26 7.18 -6.74 12.77
C THR A 26 6.27 -6.48 11.57
N VAL A 27 6.68 -6.97 10.40
CA VAL A 27 5.81 -7.00 9.22
C VAL A 27 4.65 -7.97 9.51
N PRO A 28 3.38 -7.54 9.36
CA PRO A 28 2.24 -8.40 9.61
C PRO A 28 2.07 -9.46 8.51
N GLY A 29 1.49 -10.60 8.89
CA GLY A 29 1.15 -11.69 7.97
C GLY A 29 2.26 -12.70 7.71
N SER A 30 1.93 -13.75 6.95
CA SER A 30 2.86 -14.72 6.39
C SER A 30 2.85 -14.63 4.85
N TYR A 31 3.77 -15.35 4.20
CA TYR A 31 3.74 -15.42 2.74
C TYR A 31 2.50 -16.14 2.21
N GLU A 32 1.87 -17.04 3.00
CA GLU A 32 0.62 -17.68 2.57
C GLU A 32 -0.53 -16.69 2.41
N ASP A 33 -0.52 -15.59 3.16
CA ASP A 33 -1.57 -14.58 3.07
C ASP A 33 -1.65 -13.95 1.68
N LEU A 34 -0.54 -13.91 0.93
CA LEU A 34 -0.52 -13.42 -0.45
C LEU A 34 -1.32 -14.31 -1.41
N GLU A 35 -1.43 -15.61 -1.14
CA GLU A 35 -2.25 -16.52 -1.95
C GLU A 35 -3.73 -16.52 -1.53
N LEU A 36 -4.02 -16.07 -0.31
CA LEU A 36 -5.35 -16.00 0.27
C LEU A 36 -6.03 -14.66 -0.02
N ALA A 37 -5.28 -13.57 -0.18
CA ALA A 37 -5.82 -12.24 -0.42
C ALA A 37 -6.67 -12.16 -1.69
N ASP A 38 -7.80 -11.43 -1.61
CA ASP A 38 -8.62 -11.09 -2.79
C ASP A 38 -8.05 -9.88 -3.55
N LEU A 39 -7.31 -9.01 -2.85
CA LEU A 39 -6.65 -7.83 -3.39
C LEU A 39 -5.23 -7.71 -2.81
N ILE A 40 -4.25 -7.57 -3.68
CA ILE A 40 -2.85 -7.29 -3.35
C ILE A 40 -2.49 -5.92 -3.89
N VAL A 41 -2.11 -5.00 -3.01
CA VAL A 41 -1.65 -3.66 -3.39
C VAL A 41 -0.14 -3.57 -3.17
N LEU A 42 0.62 -3.50 -4.26
CA LEU A 42 2.07 -3.39 -4.28
C LEU A 42 2.47 -1.92 -4.38
N VAL A 43 3.06 -1.36 -3.35
CA VAL A 43 3.47 0.06 -3.30
C VAL A 43 4.99 0.16 -3.30
N GLY A 44 5.57 0.79 -4.34
CA GLY A 44 7.03 0.94 -4.46
C GLY A 44 7.80 -0.39 -4.46
N SER A 45 7.14 -1.49 -4.85
CA SER A 45 7.69 -2.85 -4.77
C SER A 45 7.90 -3.45 -6.16
N ASN A 46 9.15 -3.82 -6.45
CA ASN A 46 9.51 -4.54 -7.66
C ASN A 46 9.77 -6.03 -7.36
N LEU A 47 8.70 -6.77 -7.06
CA LEU A 47 8.78 -8.19 -6.68
C LEU A 47 9.51 -9.04 -7.71
N ALA A 48 9.30 -8.78 -9.01
CA ALA A 48 9.90 -9.58 -10.09
C ALA A 48 11.45 -9.64 -9.99
N TRP A 49 12.11 -8.57 -9.54
CA TRP A 49 13.55 -8.55 -9.33
C TRP A 49 13.98 -8.71 -7.87
N CYS A 50 13.30 -8.04 -6.94
CA CYS A 50 13.74 -7.98 -5.55
C CYS A 50 13.28 -9.19 -4.74
N HIS A 51 12.17 -9.83 -5.12
CA HIS A 51 11.56 -10.94 -4.38
C HIS A 51 10.93 -11.98 -5.34
N PRO A 52 11.72 -12.58 -6.26
CA PRO A 52 11.19 -13.37 -7.38
C PRO A 52 10.35 -14.58 -6.96
N VAL A 53 10.63 -15.17 -5.79
CA VAL A 53 9.82 -16.27 -5.25
C VAL A 53 8.40 -15.79 -4.89
N LEU A 54 8.25 -14.61 -4.28
CA LEU A 54 6.93 -14.06 -3.96
C LEU A 54 6.18 -13.67 -5.23
N TYR A 55 6.88 -13.13 -6.22
CA TYR A 55 6.30 -12.87 -7.54
C TYR A 55 5.71 -14.15 -8.17
N GLN A 56 6.48 -15.25 -8.17
CA GLN A 56 6.03 -16.53 -8.71
C GLN A 56 4.85 -17.12 -7.93
N ARG A 57 4.85 -16.97 -6.59
CA ARG A 57 3.74 -17.41 -5.74
C ARG A 57 2.45 -16.67 -6.07
N ILE A 58 2.50 -15.34 -6.19
CA ILE A 58 1.33 -14.54 -6.59
C ILE A 58 0.86 -14.93 -8.00
N ALA A 59 1.77 -15.06 -8.97
CA ALA A 59 1.42 -15.47 -10.33
C ALA A 59 0.69 -16.83 -10.35
N ALA A 60 1.23 -17.82 -9.64
CA ALA A 60 0.62 -19.15 -9.53
C ALA A 60 -0.72 -19.13 -8.77
N ALA A 61 -0.88 -18.25 -7.77
CA ALA A 61 -2.15 -18.07 -7.07
C ALA A 61 -3.22 -17.51 -8.03
N ARG A 62 -2.87 -16.52 -8.86
CA ARG A 62 -3.77 -15.94 -9.86
C ARG A 62 -4.20 -16.92 -10.94
N GLU A 63 -3.32 -17.84 -11.35
CA GLU A 63 -3.69 -18.92 -12.29
C GLU A 63 -4.78 -19.84 -11.70
N LYS A 64 -4.75 -20.09 -10.39
CA LYS A 64 -5.73 -20.93 -9.68
C LYS A 64 -6.98 -20.17 -9.27
N ARG A 65 -6.84 -18.87 -8.98
CA ARG A 65 -7.86 -17.95 -8.48
C ARG A 65 -7.85 -16.67 -9.34
N PRO A 66 -8.50 -16.69 -10.51
CA PRO A 66 -8.51 -15.56 -11.44
C PRO A 66 -9.24 -14.31 -10.91
N ASP A 67 -9.94 -14.46 -9.78
CA ASP A 67 -10.60 -13.42 -9.01
C ASP A 67 -9.64 -12.52 -8.22
N ILE A 68 -8.43 -12.99 -7.88
CA ILE A 68 -7.43 -12.19 -7.17
C ILE A 68 -7.03 -10.97 -8.01
N LYS A 69 -7.07 -9.79 -7.38
CA LYS A 69 -6.66 -8.53 -8.00
C LYS A 69 -5.30 -8.07 -7.51
N VAL A 70 -4.48 -7.61 -8.45
CA VAL A 70 -3.18 -6.99 -8.16
C VAL A 70 -3.16 -5.55 -8.64
N VAL A 71 -2.92 -4.62 -7.72
CA VAL A 71 -2.69 -3.21 -8.03
C VAL A 71 -1.22 -2.91 -7.79
N LEU A 72 -0.53 -2.38 -8.80
CA LEU A 72 0.85 -1.91 -8.70
C LEU A 72 0.88 -0.39 -8.68
N VAL A 73 1.42 0.19 -7.60
CA VAL A 73 1.70 1.62 -7.45
C VAL A 73 3.22 1.80 -7.55
N ASP A 74 3.71 2.15 -8.74
CA ASP A 74 5.12 2.43 -9.01
C ASP A 74 5.19 3.44 -10.16
N PRO A 75 6.01 4.50 -10.07
CA PRO A 75 6.20 5.44 -11.19
C PRO A 75 6.68 4.76 -12.48
N ARG A 76 7.36 3.61 -12.34
CA ARG A 76 7.97 2.89 -13.46
C ARG A 76 7.18 1.63 -13.76
N ARG A 77 7.00 1.36 -15.05
CA ARG A 77 6.54 0.05 -15.51
C ARG A 77 7.67 -0.97 -15.42
N THR A 78 7.73 -1.71 -14.30
CA THR A 78 8.65 -2.83 -14.09
C THR A 78 8.04 -4.16 -14.56
N MET A 79 8.81 -5.25 -14.59
CA MET A 79 8.28 -6.61 -14.85
C MET A 79 7.19 -7.03 -13.84
N THR A 80 7.16 -6.42 -12.65
CA THR A 80 6.08 -6.66 -11.68
C THR A 80 4.71 -6.24 -12.24
N ALA A 81 4.67 -5.30 -13.19
CA ALA A 81 3.45 -4.86 -13.84
C ALA A 81 2.78 -5.93 -14.72
N ASP A 82 3.49 -7.02 -15.07
CA ASP A 82 2.97 -8.08 -15.93
C ASP A 82 1.90 -8.93 -15.22
N ILE A 83 1.90 -8.96 -13.89
CA ILE A 83 0.87 -9.63 -13.07
C ILE A 83 -0.18 -8.67 -12.51
N ALA A 84 -0.05 -7.36 -12.77
CA ALA A 84 -0.95 -6.36 -12.23
C ALA A 84 -2.22 -6.22 -13.08
N ASP A 85 -3.38 -6.24 -12.44
CA ASP A 85 -4.66 -5.87 -13.04
C ASP A 85 -4.74 -4.35 -13.27
N MET A 86 -4.11 -3.57 -12.39
CA MET A 86 -4.04 -2.12 -12.48
C MET A 86 -2.63 -1.64 -12.16
N HIS A 87 -2.11 -0.72 -12.98
CA HIS A 87 -0.84 -0.05 -12.74
C HIS A 87 -1.08 1.45 -12.59
N LEU A 88 -0.88 1.96 -11.37
CA LEU A 88 -0.92 3.37 -11.04
C LEU A 88 0.50 3.93 -11.13
N ALA A 89 0.80 4.53 -12.28
CA ALA A 89 2.08 5.17 -12.56
C ALA A 89 2.16 6.56 -11.92
N ILE A 90 2.15 6.60 -10.58
CA ILE A 90 2.20 7.87 -9.85
C ILE A 90 3.52 8.61 -10.07
N ALA A 91 3.49 9.94 -9.96
CA ALA A 91 4.70 10.74 -9.81
C ALA A 91 5.53 10.27 -8.60
N PRO A 92 6.88 10.36 -8.65
CA PRO A 92 7.71 10.16 -7.48
C PRO A 92 7.22 11.00 -6.29
N ASP A 93 7.21 10.40 -5.09
CA ASP A 93 6.70 10.99 -3.84
C ASP A 93 5.18 11.27 -3.81
N GLY A 94 4.41 10.80 -4.81
CA GLY A 94 2.96 10.95 -4.87
C GLY A 94 2.16 9.98 -3.97
N ASP A 95 2.80 9.02 -3.30
CA ASP A 95 2.12 7.96 -2.54
C ASP A 95 1.31 8.52 -1.37
N VAL A 96 1.81 9.54 -0.68
CA VAL A 96 1.08 10.18 0.44
C VAL A 96 -0.23 10.81 -0.06
N ALA A 97 -0.20 11.51 -1.19
CA ALA A 97 -1.40 12.12 -1.77
C ALA A 97 -2.40 11.04 -2.21
N LEU A 98 -1.92 9.95 -2.82
CA LEU A 98 -2.76 8.83 -3.22
C LEU A 98 -3.48 8.20 -2.02
N PHE A 99 -2.76 7.85 -0.94
CA PHE A 99 -3.35 7.13 0.20
C PHE A 99 -4.21 8.03 1.10
N THR A 100 -3.87 9.31 1.25
CA THR A 100 -4.73 10.27 1.95
C THR A 100 -6.01 10.51 1.16
N GLY A 101 -5.91 10.71 -0.15
CA GLY A 101 -7.07 10.79 -1.04
C GLY A 101 -7.95 9.55 -1.00
N LEU A 102 -7.36 8.35 -1.02
CA LEU A 102 -8.09 7.10 -0.90
C LEU A 102 -8.86 7.00 0.43
N LEU A 103 -8.26 7.39 1.56
CA LEU A 103 -8.95 7.40 2.85
C LEU A 103 -10.16 8.36 2.84
N ALA A 104 -9.98 9.57 2.31
CA ALA A 104 -11.06 10.55 2.18
C ALA A 104 -12.20 10.00 1.29
N TYR A 105 -11.85 9.42 0.15
CA TYR A 105 -12.80 8.79 -0.78
C TYR A 105 -13.60 7.67 -0.10
N LEU A 106 -12.94 6.74 0.59
CA LEU A 106 -13.62 5.66 1.32
C LEU A 106 -14.57 6.19 2.40
N GLY A 107 -14.18 7.27 3.09
CA GLY A 107 -15.02 7.97 4.07
C GLY A 107 -16.30 8.55 3.46
N GLN A 108 -16.21 9.12 2.27
CA GLN A 108 -17.34 9.70 1.55
C GLN A 108 -18.27 8.64 0.94
N HIS A 109 -17.73 7.47 0.56
CA HIS A 109 -18.44 6.42 -0.16
C HIS A 109 -18.95 5.28 0.73
N ASN A 110 -18.93 5.46 2.05
CA ASN A 110 -19.37 4.43 3.02
C ASN A 110 -18.68 3.06 2.82
N ALA A 111 -17.41 3.07 2.41
CA ALA A 111 -16.62 1.87 2.12
C ALA A 111 -15.64 1.52 3.26
N LEU A 112 -15.99 1.90 4.49
CA LEU A 112 -15.19 1.69 5.69
C LEU A 112 -15.87 0.69 6.62
N ASP A 113 -15.09 -0.23 7.20
CA ASP A 113 -15.56 -1.07 8.30
C ASP A 113 -15.58 -0.25 9.60
N ARG A 114 -16.73 0.38 9.86
CA ARG A 114 -16.96 1.21 11.05
C ARG A 114 -16.89 0.41 12.34
N THR A 115 -17.25 -0.87 12.32
CA THR A 115 -17.21 -1.72 13.51
C THR A 115 -15.77 -1.97 13.91
N TYR A 116 -14.92 -2.38 12.96
CA TYR A 116 -13.50 -2.59 13.21
C TYR A 116 -12.80 -1.31 13.65
N ILE A 117 -13.03 -0.20 12.92
CA ILE A 117 -12.43 1.10 13.24
C ILE A 117 -12.77 1.53 14.67
N THR A 118 -14.03 1.40 15.07
CA THR A 118 -14.49 1.79 16.41
C THR A 118 -13.87 0.90 17.51
N ALA A 119 -13.74 -0.40 17.25
CA ALA A 119 -13.27 -1.37 18.24
C ALA A 119 -11.75 -1.43 18.37
N HIS A 120 -11.00 -1.14 17.29
CA HIS A 120 -9.58 -1.48 17.19
C HIS A 120 -8.66 -0.33 16.79
N THR A 121 -9.17 0.88 16.58
CA THR A 121 -8.33 2.03 16.19
C THR A 121 -8.53 3.23 17.11
N THR A 122 -7.57 4.16 17.08
CA THR A 122 -7.70 5.46 17.75
C THR A 122 -7.34 6.58 16.77
N GLY A 123 -7.80 7.80 17.02
CA GLY A 123 -7.46 8.96 16.18
C GLY A 123 -8.10 8.97 14.77
N PHE A 124 -8.99 8.04 14.43
CA PHE A 124 -9.57 7.91 13.09
C PHE A 124 -10.21 9.20 12.57
N GLY A 125 -10.98 9.90 13.41
CA GLY A 125 -11.62 11.17 13.00
C GLY A 125 -10.61 12.27 12.65
N GLN A 126 -9.49 12.35 13.37
CA GLN A 126 -8.40 13.30 13.06
C GLN A 126 -7.70 12.91 11.77
N ALA A 127 -7.46 11.62 11.55
CA ALA A 127 -6.88 11.11 10.32
C ALA A 127 -7.77 11.41 9.10
N LEU A 128 -9.08 11.17 9.21
CA LEU A 128 -10.04 11.44 8.13
C LEU A 128 -10.16 12.93 7.82
N PHE A 129 -10.14 13.78 8.85
CA PHE A 129 -10.12 15.24 8.68
C PHE A 129 -8.86 15.69 7.94
N ALA A 130 -7.68 15.21 8.34
CA ALA A 130 -6.41 15.54 7.68
C ALA A 130 -6.33 15.02 6.25
N ALA A 131 -6.89 13.83 5.99
CA ALA A 131 -6.94 13.22 4.66
C ALA A 131 -7.82 13.99 3.67
N SER A 132 -8.80 14.76 4.16
CA SER A 132 -9.73 15.53 3.34
C SER A 132 -9.18 16.91 2.93
N ALA A 133 -7.86 17.12 3.02
CA ALA A 133 -7.22 18.40 2.73
C ALA A 133 -7.13 18.72 1.22
N LEU A 134 -7.03 17.71 0.38
CA LEU A 134 -7.02 17.84 -1.08
C LEU A 134 -8.33 17.30 -1.66
N ASP A 135 -8.84 17.97 -2.69
CA ASP A 135 -9.90 17.44 -3.54
C ASP A 135 -9.32 16.51 -4.61
N LEU A 136 -10.18 15.91 -5.44
CA LEU A 136 -9.76 14.97 -6.47
C LEU A 136 -8.76 15.58 -7.45
N ALA A 137 -8.97 16.84 -7.85
CA ALA A 137 -8.05 17.57 -8.73
C ALA A 137 -6.68 17.79 -8.06
N GLY A 138 -6.65 18.12 -6.77
CA GLY A 138 -5.41 18.24 -6.00
C GLY A 138 -4.66 16.92 -5.87
N ILE A 139 -5.38 15.81 -5.67
CA ILE A 139 -4.79 14.46 -5.63
C ILE A 139 -4.24 14.08 -7.01
N ALA A 140 -5.01 14.29 -8.08
CA ALA A 140 -4.59 14.05 -9.46
C ALA A 140 -3.31 14.83 -9.79
N ALA A 141 -3.25 16.12 -9.47
CA ALA A 141 -2.06 16.94 -9.67
C ALA A 141 -0.84 16.48 -8.86
N ALA A 142 -1.03 16.05 -7.61
CA ALA A 142 0.07 15.56 -6.76
C ALA A 142 0.57 14.17 -7.14
N THR A 143 -0.27 13.36 -7.79
CA THR A 143 0.04 11.99 -8.21
C THR A 143 0.39 11.88 -9.69
N ASP A 144 0.17 12.93 -10.50
CA ASP A 144 0.23 12.90 -11.97
C ASP A 144 -0.65 11.80 -12.59
N LEU A 145 -1.72 11.43 -11.90
CA LEU A 145 -2.77 10.54 -12.40
C LEU A 145 -3.94 11.36 -12.95
N GLY A 146 -4.72 10.74 -13.85
CA GLY A 146 -6.02 11.29 -14.23
C GLY A 146 -7.04 11.17 -13.09
N GLU A 147 -8.06 12.04 -13.12
CA GLU A 147 -9.23 11.98 -12.23
C GLU A 147 -10.10 10.73 -12.46
#